data_AF-A0A961V815-F1
#
_entry.id   AF-A0A961V815-F1
#
_cell.length_a   1.000
_cell.length_b   1.000
_cell.length_c   1.000
_cell.angle_alpha   90.00
_cell.angle_beta   90.00
_cell.angle_gamma   90.00
#
_symmetry.space_group_name_H-M   'P 1'
#
loop_
_entity.id
_entity.type
_entity.pdbx_description
1 polymer ?
#
loop_
_entity_poly.entity_id
_entity_poly.type
_entity_poly.pdbx_seq_one_letter_code
_entity_poly.pdbx_strand_id
1 'polypeptide(L)'
;MKLRNWLVPGLASILIATAAAMLIRGGHIETDIAGRGATVLHDGEFGWASIAVDGRDVTLTGTAPTPEAQSGAVAALDRIPGVRAVDDRTDLLPIQSPYEISLTKDQGRITISGSFPTQKIRGETLAIIRSANSGATVEDETALARGAPEAFGMMMAFAAERLGELQSGAIAYSGSAMTISGRTANLDDYAAVSVALTEGLPQGVTLAERDLAVPIVSPYTWMAEMTQDGLVLSGYIPSADMRPAILAAAQREARGRPVFDRMMEAFGAPQGVAIDEVAEYLLKRVGRMATGLGELTDATVSISGVADTPEDYAVIAEIIGAYAPAGVHIERADILPPEANPYVWAASRSEDGVVLAGHIPNDAMRDDIIAIAKATAGTPIEDRMSVARGAPRGFIGAVKAALGVLPQLGTGRVAMTGTTFEVSGEDLPEDKREAAAAALARALPPGFDSPLETAAITPTSSAPAVQPANDGLTMPECEANLSSVVSSGHISFAPGRATISDDSFAVLDELARVFRRCPAARFEVGGHTDSDGSAEANQSLSEDRANAVRDYLVAAGVSPERLVARGYGEEQPIVSNDTPDGKARNRRIEFSLLAGG
;
A
#
# COMPACT_ATOMS: atom_id res chain seq x y z
N MET A 1 -6.91 63.48 104.01
CA MET A 1 -6.78 64.10 102.66
C MET A 1 -5.57 63.53 101.89
N LYS A 2 -5.50 62.19 101.68
CA LYS A 2 -4.43 61.55 100.88
C LYS A 2 -4.89 60.38 99.97
N LEU A 3 -6.06 59.77 100.20
CA LEU A 3 -6.58 58.69 99.34
C LEU A 3 -7.05 59.19 97.96
N ARG A 4 -7.65 60.39 97.90
CA ARG A 4 -8.19 60.99 96.67
C ARG A 4 -7.12 61.30 95.61
N ASN A 5 -5.88 61.54 96.02
CA ASN A 5 -4.78 61.89 95.11
C ASN A 5 -4.17 60.67 94.39
N TRP A 6 -4.51 59.44 94.81
CA TRP A 6 -4.02 58.20 94.18
C TRP A 6 -5.13 57.40 93.49
N LEU A 7 -6.37 57.49 93.99
CA LEU A 7 -7.52 56.75 93.45
C LEU A 7 -7.94 57.23 92.06
N VAL A 8 -8.00 58.55 91.84
CA VAL A 8 -8.40 59.15 90.56
C VAL A 8 -7.38 58.86 89.45
N PRO A 9 -6.06 59.08 89.63
CA PRO A 9 -5.09 58.69 88.61
C PRO A 9 -5.02 57.17 88.42
N GLY A 10 -5.21 56.35 89.47
CA GLY A 10 -5.26 54.88 89.32
C GLY A 10 -6.44 54.39 88.46
N LEU A 11 -7.64 54.93 88.69
CA LEU A 11 -8.84 54.63 87.89
C LEU A 11 -8.71 55.11 86.45
N ALA A 12 -8.17 56.31 86.24
CA ALA A 12 -7.88 56.82 84.90
C ALA A 12 -6.86 55.94 84.18
N SER A 13 -5.82 55.48 84.89
CA SER A 13 -4.80 54.57 84.33
C SER A 13 -5.39 53.22 83.92
N ILE A 14 -6.28 52.65 84.74
CA ILE A 14 -7.00 51.41 84.42
C ILE A 14 -7.92 51.63 83.22
N LEU A 15 -8.70 52.71 83.19
CA LEU A 15 -9.57 53.03 82.05
C LEU A 15 -8.78 53.22 80.75
N ILE A 16 -7.64 53.93 80.81
CA ILE A 16 -6.76 54.12 79.65
C ILE A 16 -6.11 52.79 79.25
N ALA A 17 -5.65 51.97 80.20
CA ALA A 17 -5.07 50.66 79.90
C ALA A 17 -6.10 49.66 79.37
N THR A 18 -7.34 49.70 79.86
CA THR A 18 -8.46 48.90 79.36
C THR A 18 -8.91 49.38 77.99
N ALA A 19 -9.01 50.70 77.77
CA ALA A 19 -9.32 51.27 76.46
C ALA A 19 -8.20 50.95 75.44
N ALA A 20 -6.94 51.08 75.84
CA ALA A 20 -5.79 50.69 75.02
C ALA A 20 -5.76 49.18 74.76
N ALA A 21 -6.05 48.34 75.75
CA ALA A 21 -6.15 46.89 75.56
C ALA A 21 -7.33 46.51 74.66
N MET A 22 -8.47 47.20 74.75
CA MET A 22 -9.61 47.01 73.85
C MET A 22 -9.28 47.44 72.42
N LEU A 23 -8.57 48.55 72.24
CA LEU A 23 -8.10 49.04 70.93
C LEU A 23 -7.02 48.12 70.32
N ILE A 24 -6.12 47.57 71.15
CA ILE A 24 -5.04 46.68 70.70
C ILE A 24 -5.57 45.26 70.43
N ARG A 25 -6.50 44.75 71.26
CA ARG A 25 -7.01 43.37 71.13
C ARG A 25 -8.25 43.21 70.27
N GLY A 26 -8.96 44.28 69.92
CA GLY A 26 -10.15 44.23 69.06
C GLY A 26 -9.85 43.41 67.80
N GLY A 27 -8.99 43.94 66.93
CA GLY A 27 -8.59 43.33 65.66
C GLY A 27 -7.94 41.94 65.72
N HIS A 28 -7.44 41.51 66.89
CA HIS A 28 -6.82 40.19 67.02
C HIS A 28 -7.84 39.05 67.00
N ILE A 29 -9.06 39.28 67.47
CA ILE A 29 -10.10 38.24 67.50
C ILE A 29 -10.71 38.06 66.11
N GLU A 30 -11.05 39.15 65.40
CA GLU A 30 -11.59 39.00 64.04
C GLU A 30 -10.55 38.40 63.10
N THR A 31 -9.27 38.81 63.21
CA THR A 31 -8.18 38.27 62.37
C THR A 31 -7.94 36.78 62.64
N ASP A 32 -7.98 36.34 63.91
CA ASP A 32 -7.82 34.93 64.27
C ASP A 32 -8.99 34.07 63.79
N ILE A 33 -10.23 34.53 64.01
CA ILE A 33 -11.44 33.83 63.55
C ILE A 33 -11.48 33.80 62.02
N ALA A 34 -11.15 34.90 61.34
CA ALA A 34 -11.09 34.97 59.88
C ALA A 34 -10.03 34.02 59.32
N GLY A 35 -8.85 33.95 59.95
CA GLY A 35 -7.79 33.02 59.56
C GLY A 35 -8.23 31.55 59.68
N ARG A 36 -8.76 31.16 60.84
CA ARG A 36 -9.24 29.79 61.06
C ARG A 36 -10.45 29.45 60.20
N GLY A 37 -11.36 30.40 60.01
CA GLY A 37 -12.53 30.26 59.15
C GLY A 37 -12.15 30.08 57.68
N ALA A 38 -11.18 30.86 57.18
CA ALA A 38 -10.65 30.69 55.83
C ALA A 38 -10.00 29.30 55.65
N THR A 39 -9.25 28.82 56.64
CA THR A 39 -8.69 27.45 56.62
C THR A 39 -9.79 26.39 56.59
N VAL A 40 -10.83 26.50 57.43
CA VAL A 40 -11.95 25.55 57.46
C VAL A 40 -12.70 25.52 56.13
N LEU A 41 -12.90 26.68 55.48
CA LEU A 41 -13.55 26.72 54.17
C LEU A 41 -12.67 26.12 53.07
N HIS A 42 -11.36 26.36 53.12
CA HIS A 42 -10.40 25.79 52.18
C HIS A 42 -10.30 24.26 52.31
N ASP A 43 -10.06 23.77 53.53
CA ASP A 43 -9.85 22.35 53.82
C ASP A 43 -11.16 21.54 53.73
N GLY A 44 -12.30 22.17 54.00
CA GLY A 44 -13.63 21.56 53.93
C GLY A 44 -14.27 21.53 52.54
N GLU A 45 -13.50 21.84 51.48
CA GLU A 45 -13.98 21.94 50.09
C GLU A 45 -15.09 22.98 49.86
N PHE A 46 -15.21 23.98 50.75
CA PHE A 46 -16.16 25.08 50.65
C PHE A 46 -15.56 26.30 49.92
N GLY A 47 -14.73 26.07 48.89
CA GLY A 47 -14.06 27.12 48.12
C GLY A 47 -14.98 28.07 47.36
N TRP A 48 -16.29 27.79 47.34
CA TRP A 48 -17.35 28.66 46.80
C TRP A 48 -17.79 29.75 47.80
N ALA A 49 -17.43 29.61 49.08
CA ALA A 49 -17.86 30.48 50.16
C ALA A 49 -16.74 31.45 50.58
N SER A 50 -17.14 32.63 51.04
CA SER A 50 -16.27 33.65 51.62
C SER A 50 -16.86 34.16 52.92
N ILE A 51 -15.99 34.54 53.86
CA ILE A 51 -16.41 35.02 55.18
C ILE A 51 -15.96 36.44 55.45
N ALA A 52 -16.81 37.18 56.16
CA ALA A 52 -16.45 38.42 56.83
C ALA A 52 -16.72 38.24 58.33
N VAL A 53 -15.85 38.76 59.18
CA VAL A 53 -15.97 38.64 60.64
C VAL A 53 -16.12 40.03 61.25
N ASP A 54 -17.18 40.21 62.04
CA ASP A 54 -17.41 41.40 62.86
C ASP A 54 -17.49 40.98 64.33
N GLY A 55 -16.45 41.31 65.11
CA GLY A 55 -16.27 40.80 66.46
C GLY A 55 -16.13 39.27 66.51
N ARG A 56 -17.24 38.59 66.81
CA ARG A 56 -17.34 37.12 66.91
C ARG A 56 -18.42 36.53 66.01
N ASP A 57 -19.07 37.37 65.22
CA ASP A 57 -20.10 36.97 64.28
C ASP A 57 -19.50 36.83 62.89
N VAL A 58 -19.80 35.71 62.23
CA VAL A 58 -19.27 35.40 60.92
C VAL A 58 -20.39 35.54 59.91
N THR A 59 -20.25 36.42 58.94
CA THR A 59 -21.15 36.47 57.78
C THR A 59 -20.58 35.59 56.69
N LEU A 60 -21.35 34.57 56.28
CA LEU A 60 -21.02 33.70 55.16
C LEU A 60 -21.69 34.24 53.89
N THR A 61 -20.92 34.36 52.82
CA THR A 61 -21.39 34.84 51.50
C THR A 61 -20.85 33.93 50.40
N GLY A 62 -21.51 33.93 49.25
CA GLY A 62 -21.15 33.07 48.11
C GLY A 62 -22.35 32.32 47.56
N THR A 63 -22.11 31.45 46.57
CA THR A 63 -23.18 30.66 45.94
C THR A 63 -22.86 29.18 46.07
N ALA A 64 -23.65 28.48 46.87
CA ALA A 64 -23.46 27.07 47.19
C ALA A 64 -23.88 26.17 46.02
N PRO A 65 -23.11 25.10 45.73
CA PRO A 65 -23.42 24.17 44.66
C PRO A 65 -24.57 23.22 45.00
N THR A 66 -24.76 22.91 46.28
CA THR A 66 -25.87 22.10 46.79
C THR A 66 -26.35 22.61 48.15
N PRO A 67 -27.60 22.31 48.57
CA PRO A 67 -28.08 22.62 49.92
C PRO A 67 -27.24 21.97 51.03
N GLU A 68 -26.69 20.79 50.78
CA GLU A 68 -25.83 20.06 51.70
C GLU A 68 -24.48 20.77 51.87
N ALA A 69 -23.89 21.28 50.78
CA ALA A 69 -22.67 22.07 50.85
C ALA A 69 -22.90 23.38 51.63
N GLN A 70 -24.04 24.05 51.38
CA GLN A 70 -24.44 25.28 52.08
C GLN A 70 -24.52 25.07 53.60
N SER A 71 -25.35 24.10 54.01
CA SER A 71 -25.52 23.76 55.43
C SER A 71 -24.24 23.21 56.06
N GLY A 72 -23.44 22.46 55.31
CA GLY A 72 -22.13 21.96 55.72
C GLY A 72 -21.14 23.09 56.03
N ALA A 73 -21.07 24.13 55.19
CA ALA A 73 -20.20 25.29 55.41
C ALA A 73 -20.60 26.06 56.67
N VAL A 74 -21.90 26.31 56.86
CA VAL A 74 -22.43 26.96 58.07
C VAL A 74 -22.08 26.14 59.32
N ALA A 75 -22.32 24.83 59.30
CA ALA A 75 -22.01 23.95 60.42
C ALA A 75 -20.50 23.85 60.71
N ALA A 76 -19.66 23.92 59.67
CA ALA A 76 -18.21 23.91 59.83
C ALA A 76 -17.71 25.19 60.50
N LEU A 77 -18.24 26.35 60.12
CA LEU A 77 -17.90 27.65 60.72
C LEU A 77 -18.41 27.78 62.15
N ASP A 78 -19.61 27.29 62.46
CA ASP A 78 -20.20 27.35 63.80
C ASP A 78 -19.38 26.55 64.84
N ARG A 79 -18.68 25.50 64.40
CA ARG A 79 -17.79 24.69 65.25
C ARG A 79 -16.47 25.36 65.59
N ILE A 80 -16.12 26.49 64.97
CA ILE A 80 -14.85 27.17 65.22
C ILE A 80 -14.87 27.79 66.62
N PRO A 81 -13.96 27.41 67.53
CA PRO A 81 -13.91 27.98 68.87
C PRO A 81 -13.79 29.50 68.83
N GLY A 82 -14.71 30.22 69.47
CA GLY A 82 -14.72 31.69 69.46
C GLY A 82 -15.73 32.31 68.51
N VAL A 83 -16.29 31.57 67.55
CA VAL A 83 -17.48 32.02 66.80
C VAL A 83 -18.69 32.06 67.74
N ARG A 84 -19.54 33.07 67.60
CA ARG A 84 -20.77 33.24 68.39
C ARG A 84 -22.02 32.91 67.57
N ALA A 85 -22.04 33.34 66.32
CA ALA A 85 -23.11 33.08 65.37
C ALA A 85 -22.56 33.14 63.95
N VAL A 86 -23.18 32.37 63.06
CA VAL A 86 -22.95 32.43 61.62
C VAL A 86 -24.21 33.00 60.96
N ASP A 87 -24.09 34.16 60.33
CA ASP A 87 -25.13 34.78 59.51
C ASP A 87 -24.96 34.27 58.06
N ASP A 88 -25.86 33.39 57.63
CA ASP A 88 -25.83 32.82 56.29
C ASP A 88 -26.51 33.77 55.28
N ARG A 89 -25.71 34.37 54.41
CA ARG A 89 -26.15 35.21 53.28
C ARG A 89 -25.75 34.60 51.95
N THR A 90 -25.71 33.27 51.88
CA THR A 90 -25.37 32.56 50.66
C THR A 90 -26.59 32.29 49.80
N ASP A 91 -26.37 32.23 48.49
CA ASP A 91 -27.37 31.80 47.51
C ASP A 91 -27.09 30.35 47.08
N LEU A 92 -28.04 29.74 46.36
CA LEU A 92 -27.84 28.42 45.73
C LEU A 92 -27.73 28.57 44.20
N LEU A 93 -26.86 27.78 43.57
CA LEU A 93 -26.78 27.70 42.11
C LEU A 93 -28.14 27.36 41.49
N PRO A 94 -28.50 27.89 40.31
CA PRO A 94 -29.77 27.56 39.66
C PRO A 94 -29.87 26.06 39.38
N ILE A 95 -31.06 25.47 39.56
CA ILE A 95 -31.32 24.06 39.22
C ILE A 95 -31.59 23.91 37.73
N GLN A 96 -30.98 22.91 37.11
CA GLN A 96 -31.23 22.55 35.72
C GLN A 96 -31.81 21.13 35.63
N SER A 97 -32.91 20.98 34.89
CA SER A 97 -33.56 19.69 34.64
C SER A 97 -34.26 19.71 33.26
N PRO A 98 -33.86 18.84 32.31
CA PRO A 98 -32.74 17.91 32.40
C PRO A 98 -31.40 18.64 32.52
N TYR A 99 -30.42 18.00 33.15
CA TYR A 99 -29.09 18.58 33.30
C TYR A 99 -28.29 18.36 32.01
N GLU A 100 -27.98 19.44 31.29
CA GLU A 100 -27.40 19.35 29.94
C GLU A 100 -25.93 19.78 29.90
N ILE A 101 -25.14 19.01 29.14
CA ILE A 101 -23.78 19.38 28.74
C ILE A 101 -23.47 18.81 27.35
N SER A 102 -22.80 19.59 26.52
CA SER A 102 -22.40 19.20 25.16
C SER A 102 -20.95 19.57 24.90
N LEU A 103 -20.24 18.67 24.22
CA LEU A 103 -18.92 18.91 23.65
C LEU A 103 -19.04 18.77 22.14
N THR A 104 -18.71 19.83 21.41
CA THR A 104 -18.74 19.84 19.94
C THR A 104 -17.33 20.06 19.41
N LYS A 105 -16.89 19.25 18.45
CA LYS A 105 -15.60 19.37 17.78
C LYS A 105 -15.81 19.67 16.30
N ASP A 106 -15.27 20.78 15.84
CA ASP A 106 -15.28 21.18 14.44
C ASP A 106 -13.96 21.85 14.06
N GLN A 107 -13.32 21.38 12.98
CA GLN A 107 -12.06 21.92 12.44
C GLN A 107 -10.97 22.17 13.51
N GLY A 108 -10.82 21.25 14.48
CA GLY A 108 -9.83 21.37 15.56
C GLY A 108 -10.18 22.37 16.66
N ARG A 109 -11.39 22.92 16.67
CA ARG A 109 -11.95 23.68 17.80
C ARG A 109 -12.96 22.82 18.54
N ILE A 110 -12.86 22.82 19.87
CA ILE A 110 -13.78 22.14 20.77
C ILE A 110 -14.54 23.21 21.56
N THR A 111 -15.86 23.26 21.40
CA THR A 111 -16.74 24.13 22.17
C THR A 111 -17.51 23.30 23.19
N ILE A 112 -17.49 23.74 24.43
CA ILE A 112 -18.18 23.09 25.55
C ILE A 112 -19.29 24.02 26.01
N SER A 113 -20.54 23.53 26.01
CA SER A 113 -21.72 24.30 26.42
C SER A 113 -22.58 23.52 27.40
N GLY A 114 -23.43 24.23 28.16
CA GLY A 114 -24.24 23.65 29.24
C GLY A 114 -23.70 24.01 30.61
N SER A 115 -23.81 23.09 31.57
CA SER A 115 -23.54 23.40 32.98
C SER A 115 -22.55 22.46 33.66
N PHE A 116 -21.71 23.02 34.53
CA PHE A 116 -20.88 22.29 35.49
C PHE A 116 -21.42 22.42 36.93
N PRO A 117 -21.30 21.36 37.76
CA PRO A 117 -21.77 21.40 39.14
C PRO A 117 -20.93 22.31 40.03
N THR A 118 -19.63 22.41 39.76
CA THR A 118 -18.67 23.23 40.54
C THR A 118 -17.55 23.76 39.66
N GLN A 119 -16.85 24.82 40.12
CA GLN A 119 -15.65 25.34 39.47
C GLN A 119 -14.50 24.32 39.42
N LYS A 120 -14.36 23.51 40.48
CA LYS A 120 -13.32 22.46 40.57
C LYS A 120 -13.49 21.43 39.45
N ILE A 121 -14.69 20.87 39.33
CA ILE A 121 -14.99 19.85 38.31
C ILE A 121 -14.89 20.44 36.90
N ARG A 122 -15.30 21.70 36.70
CA ARG A 122 -15.09 22.43 35.44
C ARG A 122 -13.60 22.49 35.08
N GLY A 123 -12.75 22.93 36.01
CA GLY A 123 -11.31 23.02 35.79
C GLY A 123 -10.65 21.68 35.48
N GLU A 124 -10.98 20.64 36.24
CA GLU A 124 -10.50 19.27 36.03
C GLU A 124 -10.92 18.71 34.67
N THR A 125 -12.19 18.91 34.30
CA THR A 125 -12.73 18.45 33.00
C THR A 125 -12.06 19.15 31.83
N LEU A 126 -11.89 20.47 31.90
CA LEU A 126 -11.19 21.22 30.86
C LEU A 126 -9.73 20.76 30.70
N ALA A 127 -9.07 20.38 31.79
CA ALA A 127 -7.72 19.81 31.72
C ALA A 127 -7.72 18.44 31.02
N ILE A 128 -8.68 17.57 31.33
CA ILE A 128 -8.83 16.25 30.67
C ILE A 128 -9.08 16.43 29.17
N ILE A 129 -10.00 17.31 28.77
CA ILE A 129 -10.33 17.56 27.36
C ILE A 129 -9.10 18.05 26.59
N ARG A 130 -8.35 19.02 27.14
CA ARG A 130 -7.11 19.52 26.53
C ARG A 130 -6.03 18.45 26.42
N SER A 131 -5.93 17.57 27.42
CA SER A 131 -4.97 16.47 27.42
C SER A 131 -5.31 15.41 26.37
N ALA A 132 -6.58 15.00 26.28
CA ALA A 132 -7.05 13.98 25.33
C ALA A 132 -7.07 14.51 23.88
N ASN A 133 -7.23 15.82 23.69
CA ASN A 133 -7.35 16.46 22.38
C ASN A 133 -6.19 17.43 22.13
N SER A 134 -4.96 16.94 22.22
CA SER A 134 -3.78 17.77 22.00
C SER A 134 -3.79 18.42 20.61
N GLY A 135 -3.56 19.74 20.57
CA GLY A 135 -3.62 20.54 19.34
C GLY A 135 -4.99 21.16 19.03
N ALA A 136 -6.05 20.81 19.77
CA ALA A 136 -7.35 21.46 19.63
C ALA A 136 -7.45 22.76 20.46
N THR A 137 -8.15 23.77 19.93
CA THR A 137 -8.50 24.98 20.68
C THR A 137 -9.77 24.72 21.48
N VAL A 138 -9.73 24.86 22.80
CA VAL A 138 -10.88 24.60 23.68
C VAL A 138 -11.55 25.92 24.09
N GLU A 139 -12.79 26.11 23.64
CA GLU A 139 -13.68 27.21 24.01
C GLU A 139 -14.72 26.73 25.02
N ASP A 140 -14.88 27.50 26.09
CA ASP A 140 -15.73 27.14 27.23
C ASP A 140 -16.85 28.18 27.40
N GLU A 141 -18.07 27.77 27.04
CA GLU A 141 -19.30 28.56 27.11
C GLU A 141 -20.20 28.09 28.27
N THR A 142 -19.63 27.39 29.26
CA THR A 142 -20.40 26.77 30.33
C THR A 142 -20.72 27.70 31.50
N ALA A 143 -21.84 27.40 32.15
CA ALA A 143 -22.28 28.02 33.40
C ALA A 143 -22.17 27.04 34.58
N LEU A 144 -22.43 27.53 35.80
CA LEU A 144 -22.57 26.67 36.97
C LEU A 144 -24.05 26.43 37.27
N ALA A 145 -24.45 25.18 37.48
CA ALA A 145 -25.81 24.82 37.87
C ALA A 145 -25.84 23.58 38.77
N ARG A 146 -26.91 23.43 39.55
CA ARG A 146 -27.18 22.23 40.35
C ARG A 146 -28.09 21.26 39.60
N GLY A 147 -28.03 19.98 39.97
CA GLY A 147 -28.80 18.91 39.32
C GLY A 147 -27.97 17.94 38.48
N ALA A 148 -26.64 18.01 38.57
CA ALA A 148 -25.75 17.10 37.85
C ALA A 148 -25.95 15.63 38.28
N PRO A 149 -25.83 14.66 37.36
CA PRO A 149 -25.79 13.24 37.70
C PRO A 149 -24.63 12.90 38.64
N GLU A 150 -24.79 11.85 39.45
CA GLU A 150 -23.77 11.41 40.42
C GLU A 150 -22.42 11.04 39.76
N ALA A 151 -22.48 10.44 38.56
CA ALA A 151 -21.31 10.02 37.78
C ALA A 151 -20.74 11.08 36.82
N PHE A 152 -21.05 12.37 37.02
CA PHE A 152 -20.73 13.43 36.05
C PHE A 152 -19.25 13.49 35.64
N GLY A 153 -18.31 13.34 36.58
CA GLY A 153 -16.88 13.34 36.27
C GLY A 153 -16.46 12.20 35.32
N MET A 154 -16.99 10.99 35.52
CA MET A 154 -16.73 9.83 34.64
C MET A 154 -17.36 10.02 33.26
N MET A 155 -18.57 10.59 33.20
CA MET A 155 -19.24 10.93 31.94
C MET A 155 -18.40 11.88 31.09
N MET A 156 -17.82 12.90 31.73
CA MET A 156 -16.99 13.90 31.05
C MET A 156 -15.63 13.33 30.61
N ALA A 157 -15.00 12.48 31.43
CA ALA A 157 -13.77 11.80 31.04
C ALA A 157 -14.00 10.90 29.82
N PHE A 158 -15.08 10.11 29.83
CA PHE A 158 -15.46 9.26 28.71
C PHE A 158 -15.75 10.09 27.45
N ALA A 159 -16.53 11.17 27.56
CA ALA A 159 -16.82 12.04 26.43
C ALA A 159 -15.57 12.72 25.87
N ALA A 160 -14.66 13.18 26.72
CA ALA A 160 -13.41 13.81 26.30
C ALA A 160 -12.53 12.87 25.46
N GLU A 161 -12.46 11.60 25.86
CA GLU A 161 -11.71 10.55 25.15
C GLU A 161 -12.36 10.22 23.80
N ARG A 162 -13.67 9.92 23.79
CA ARG A 162 -14.41 9.60 22.55
C ARG A 162 -14.41 10.76 21.56
N LEU A 163 -14.46 12.01 22.03
CA LEU A 163 -14.35 13.20 21.18
C LEU A 163 -12.96 13.32 20.53
N GLY A 164 -11.92 12.76 21.17
CA GLY A 164 -10.57 12.62 20.62
C GLY A 164 -10.54 11.82 19.33
N GLU A 165 -11.31 10.74 19.28
CA GLU A 165 -11.43 9.79 18.16
C GLU A 165 -12.31 10.34 17.01
N LEU A 166 -13.05 11.43 17.23
CA LEU A 166 -13.82 12.11 16.19
C LEU A 166 -12.95 13.15 15.46
N GLN A 167 -13.01 13.16 14.13
CA GLN A 167 -12.48 14.25 13.31
C GLN A 167 -13.36 15.51 13.46
N SER A 168 -14.68 15.30 13.46
CA SER A 168 -15.71 16.32 13.70
C SER A 168 -16.96 15.66 14.26
N GLY A 169 -17.70 16.32 15.14
CA GLY A 169 -18.88 15.73 15.75
C GLY A 169 -19.28 16.37 17.07
N ALA A 170 -20.25 15.75 17.74
CA ALA A 170 -20.73 16.18 19.03
C ALA A 170 -21.03 15.00 19.95
N ILE A 171 -20.75 15.18 21.23
CA ILE A 171 -21.19 14.32 22.32
C ILE A 171 -21.99 15.17 23.29
N ALA A 172 -23.25 14.81 23.52
CA ALA A 172 -24.11 15.54 24.44
C ALA A 172 -24.78 14.61 25.44
N TYR A 173 -24.95 15.11 26.66
CA TYR A 173 -25.72 14.46 27.72
C TYR A 173 -26.93 15.31 28.10
N SER A 174 -28.06 14.63 28.29
CA SER A 174 -29.25 15.16 28.95
C SER A 174 -29.57 14.25 30.15
N GLY A 175 -29.17 14.68 31.35
CA GLY A 175 -29.11 13.79 32.50
C GLY A 175 -28.07 12.69 32.26
N SER A 176 -28.48 11.42 32.31
CA SER A 176 -27.62 10.27 32.02
C SER A 176 -27.76 9.72 30.60
N ALA A 177 -28.60 10.33 29.76
CA ALA A 177 -28.77 9.95 28.37
C ALA A 177 -27.68 10.60 27.51
N MET A 178 -26.84 9.77 26.87
CA MET A 178 -25.75 10.17 25.98
C MET A 178 -26.22 10.13 24.52
N THR A 179 -25.82 11.13 23.75
CA THR A 179 -25.87 11.11 22.29
C THR A 179 -24.47 11.32 21.75
N ILE A 180 -24.17 10.67 20.63
CA ILE A 180 -22.91 10.84 19.90
C ILE A 180 -23.20 10.90 18.41
N SER A 181 -22.66 11.92 17.75
CA SER A 181 -22.75 12.10 16.31
C SER A 181 -21.42 12.58 15.75
N GLY A 182 -21.15 12.29 14.48
CA GLY A 182 -19.98 12.82 13.78
C GLY A 182 -19.28 11.83 12.87
N ARG A 183 -18.03 12.13 12.55
CA ARG A 183 -17.16 11.35 11.66
C ARG A 183 -15.82 11.13 12.35
N THR A 184 -15.33 9.89 12.32
CA THR A 184 -13.96 9.55 12.77
C THR A 184 -12.95 9.85 11.68
N ALA A 185 -11.67 9.97 12.04
CA ALA A 185 -10.62 10.21 11.03
C ALA A 185 -10.31 8.95 10.21
N ASN A 186 -10.41 7.77 10.84
CA ASN A 186 -10.06 6.49 10.25
C ASN A 186 -10.91 5.34 10.85
N LEU A 187 -10.63 4.13 10.37
CA LEU A 187 -11.31 2.89 10.73
C LEU A 187 -11.02 2.44 12.17
N ASP A 188 -9.78 2.60 12.63
CA ASP A 188 -9.36 2.23 13.99
C ASP A 188 -10.11 3.07 15.03
N ASP A 189 -10.21 4.38 14.79
CA ASP A 189 -10.99 5.31 15.61
C ASP A 189 -12.49 4.92 15.60
N TYR A 190 -13.05 4.55 14.44
CA TYR A 190 -14.44 4.10 14.34
C TYR A 190 -14.68 2.82 15.16
N ALA A 191 -13.77 1.86 15.08
CA ALA A 191 -13.83 0.61 15.83
C ALA A 191 -13.69 0.86 17.34
N ALA A 192 -12.72 1.69 17.75
CA ALA A 192 -12.50 2.07 19.14
C ALA A 192 -13.74 2.74 19.76
N VAL A 193 -14.32 3.74 19.08
CA VAL A 193 -15.57 4.38 19.51
C VAL A 193 -16.69 3.35 19.59
N SER A 194 -16.84 2.48 18.60
CA SER A 194 -17.93 1.50 18.55
C SER A 194 -17.87 0.47 19.67
N VAL A 195 -16.67 -0.02 20.01
CA VAL A 195 -16.43 -0.91 21.16
C VAL A 195 -16.74 -0.17 22.46
N ALA A 196 -16.21 1.04 22.63
CA ALA A 196 -16.42 1.84 23.83
C ALA A 196 -17.91 2.16 24.08
N LEU A 197 -18.69 2.40 23.03
CA LEU A 197 -20.14 2.63 23.15
C LEU A 197 -20.95 1.36 23.46
N THR A 198 -20.41 0.18 23.18
CA THR A 198 -21.10 -1.11 23.39
C THR A 198 -20.74 -1.72 24.74
N GLU A 199 -19.47 -1.70 25.11
CA GLU A 199 -18.94 -2.39 26.28
C GLU A 199 -18.36 -1.45 27.35
N GLY A 200 -18.04 -0.20 26.98
CA GLY A 200 -17.28 0.75 27.80
C GLY A 200 -18.09 1.92 28.38
N LEU A 201 -19.43 1.89 28.31
CA LEU A 201 -20.24 3.00 28.83
C LEU A 201 -20.05 3.15 30.36
N PRO A 202 -19.87 4.39 30.88
CA PRO A 202 -19.79 4.63 32.32
C PRO A 202 -21.05 4.15 33.05
N GLN A 203 -20.89 3.70 34.30
CA GLN A 203 -22.01 3.20 35.10
C GLN A 203 -23.12 4.26 35.23
N GLY A 204 -24.36 3.87 34.90
CA GLY A 204 -25.53 4.74 34.97
C GLY A 204 -25.79 5.58 33.71
N VAL A 205 -24.90 5.58 32.72
CA VAL A 205 -25.10 6.21 31.42
C VAL A 205 -25.88 5.29 30.49
N THR A 206 -26.77 5.87 29.69
CA THR A 206 -27.50 5.16 28.62
C THR A 206 -27.23 5.83 27.28
N LEU A 207 -27.02 5.04 26.24
CA LEU A 207 -26.84 5.55 24.88
C LEU A 207 -28.22 5.79 24.26
N ALA A 208 -28.63 7.04 24.13
CA ALA A 208 -29.90 7.46 23.55
C ALA A 208 -29.84 7.51 22.01
N GLU A 209 -28.74 7.99 21.44
CA GLU A 209 -28.56 8.09 19.99
C GLU A 209 -27.10 7.89 19.59
N ARG A 210 -26.89 7.19 18.48
CA ARG A 210 -25.59 6.96 17.83
C ARG A 210 -25.72 7.25 16.34
N ASP A 211 -25.12 8.34 15.89
CA ASP A 211 -25.05 8.75 14.48
C ASP A 211 -23.60 8.96 14.04
N LEU A 212 -22.86 7.85 13.93
CA LEU A 212 -21.45 7.86 13.53
C LEU A 212 -21.29 7.48 12.06
N ALA A 213 -20.79 8.43 11.27
CA ALA A 213 -20.44 8.22 9.89
C ALA A 213 -19.12 7.44 9.78
N VAL A 214 -19.15 6.38 8.98
CA VAL A 214 -17.96 5.67 8.53
C VAL A 214 -17.10 6.63 7.68
N PRO A 215 -15.78 6.75 7.90
CA PRO A 215 -14.94 7.67 7.15
C PRO A 215 -14.80 7.22 5.68
N ILE A 216 -15.27 8.06 4.76
CA ILE A 216 -15.18 7.85 3.30
C ILE A 216 -14.14 8.85 2.75
N VAL A 217 -13.07 8.36 2.13
CA VAL A 217 -12.06 9.20 1.47
C VAL A 217 -12.44 9.47 0.01
N SER A 218 -12.25 10.72 -0.43
CA SER A 218 -12.41 11.13 -1.82
C SER A 218 -11.41 12.27 -2.13
N PRO A 219 -10.64 12.19 -3.23
CA PRO A 219 -10.62 11.07 -4.18
C PRO A 219 -10.03 9.81 -3.53
N TYR A 220 -10.59 8.65 -3.89
CA TYR A 220 -10.09 7.37 -3.45
C TYR A 220 -8.91 6.97 -4.32
N THR A 221 -7.71 6.90 -3.75
CA THR A 221 -6.49 6.62 -4.52
C THR A 221 -5.86 5.28 -4.15
N TRP A 222 -5.32 4.59 -5.14
CA TRP A 222 -4.43 3.44 -4.95
C TRP A 222 -3.31 3.50 -5.99
N MET A 223 -2.07 3.27 -5.58
CA MET A 223 -0.90 3.49 -6.44
C MET A 223 0.10 2.34 -6.31
N ALA A 224 0.71 1.99 -7.44
CA ALA A 224 1.89 1.16 -7.54
C ALA A 224 2.98 1.93 -8.31
N GLU A 225 4.09 2.21 -7.66
CA GLU A 225 5.21 2.95 -8.24
C GLU A 225 6.46 2.07 -8.31
N MET A 226 6.97 1.85 -9.51
CA MET A 226 8.26 1.21 -9.72
C MET A 226 9.36 2.26 -9.74
N THR A 227 10.25 2.20 -8.75
CA THR A 227 11.40 3.09 -8.57
C THR A 227 12.70 2.30 -8.66
N GLN A 228 13.86 2.95 -8.78
CA GLN A 228 15.15 2.25 -8.80
C GLN A 228 15.38 1.35 -7.56
N ASP A 229 14.81 1.73 -6.41
CA ASP A 229 14.96 1.01 -5.13
C ASP A 229 13.98 -0.15 -4.96
N GLY A 230 12.91 -0.19 -5.75
CA GLY A 230 11.87 -1.22 -5.67
C GLY A 230 10.46 -0.71 -5.99
N LEU A 231 9.48 -1.58 -5.74
CA LEU A 231 8.06 -1.34 -5.95
C LEU A 231 7.42 -0.79 -4.67
N VAL A 232 6.83 0.40 -4.75
CA VAL A 232 6.14 1.04 -3.63
C VAL A 232 4.63 0.95 -3.85
N LEU A 233 3.91 0.41 -2.88
CA LEU A 233 2.44 0.38 -2.87
C LEU A 233 1.94 1.44 -1.90
N SER A 234 1.01 2.28 -2.32
CA SER A 234 0.45 3.35 -1.48
C SER A 234 -1.01 3.65 -1.81
N GLY A 235 -1.64 4.51 -1.02
CA GLY A 235 -3.07 4.80 -1.11
C GLY A 235 -3.91 3.89 -0.22
N TYR A 236 -5.17 3.70 -0.59
CA TYR A 236 -6.19 3.10 0.27
C TYR A 236 -6.63 1.72 -0.20
N ILE A 237 -6.88 0.83 0.75
CA ILE A 237 -7.58 -0.44 0.56
C ILE A 237 -8.89 -0.45 1.37
N PRO A 238 -9.98 -1.09 0.89
CA PRO A 238 -11.27 -1.08 1.58
C PRO A 238 -11.31 -1.91 2.86
N SER A 239 -10.39 -2.88 2.99
CA SER A 239 -10.31 -3.81 4.13
C SER A 239 -8.90 -4.39 4.26
N ALA A 240 -8.44 -4.58 5.49
CA ALA A 240 -7.21 -5.30 5.84
C ALA A 240 -7.08 -6.66 5.14
N ASP A 241 -8.19 -7.36 4.93
CA ASP A 241 -8.21 -8.72 4.38
C ASP A 241 -7.68 -8.80 2.95
N MET A 242 -7.70 -7.69 2.20
CA MET A 242 -7.21 -7.62 0.83
C MET A 242 -5.69 -7.49 0.74
N ARG A 243 -5.05 -6.97 1.79
CA ARG A 243 -3.62 -6.65 1.83
C ARG A 243 -2.73 -7.85 1.47
N PRO A 244 -2.93 -9.07 2.01
CA PRO A 244 -2.07 -10.22 1.70
C PRO A 244 -2.09 -10.60 0.22
N ALA A 245 -3.25 -10.53 -0.44
CA ALA A 245 -3.40 -10.86 -1.86
C ALA A 245 -2.66 -9.85 -2.75
N ILE A 246 -2.83 -8.55 -2.45
CA ILE A 246 -2.14 -7.46 -3.18
C ILE A 246 -0.62 -7.58 -2.99
N LEU A 247 -0.14 -7.86 -1.77
CA LEU A 247 1.29 -8.05 -1.51
C LEU A 247 1.87 -9.27 -2.21
N ALA A 248 1.14 -10.38 -2.26
CA ALA A 248 1.56 -11.57 -3.00
C ALA A 248 1.68 -11.29 -4.51
N ALA A 249 0.72 -10.56 -5.07
CA ALA A 249 0.79 -10.08 -6.45
C ALA A 249 1.99 -9.16 -6.66
N ALA A 250 2.20 -8.18 -5.80
CA ALA A 250 3.31 -7.24 -5.91
C ALA A 250 4.67 -7.96 -5.83
N GLN A 251 4.82 -8.94 -4.94
CA GLN A 251 6.06 -9.71 -4.81
C GLN A 251 6.38 -10.52 -6.07
N ARG A 252 5.35 -11.08 -6.72
CA ARG A 252 5.48 -11.80 -7.99
C ARG A 252 5.88 -10.86 -9.13
N GLU A 253 5.19 -9.73 -9.25
CA GLU A 253 5.43 -8.77 -10.34
C GLU A 253 6.68 -7.91 -10.14
N ALA A 254 7.20 -7.79 -8.90
CA ALA A 254 8.43 -7.05 -8.61
C ALA A 254 9.72 -7.73 -9.09
N ARG A 255 9.67 -8.99 -9.58
CA ARG A 255 10.80 -9.70 -10.21
C ARG A 255 12.09 -9.72 -9.37
N GLY A 256 11.92 -9.88 -8.05
CA GLY A 256 13.04 -9.92 -7.09
C GLY A 256 13.47 -8.55 -6.56
N ARG A 257 12.85 -7.44 -7.01
CA ARG A 257 13.03 -6.11 -6.41
C ARG A 257 12.27 -6.03 -5.08
N PRO A 258 12.74 -5.22 -4.11
CA PRO A 258 12.02 -5.00 -2.86
C PRO A 258 10.61 -4.45 -3.08
N VAL A 259 9.66 -4.88 -2.25
CA VAL A 259 8.30 -4.32 -2.20
C VAL A 259 8.13 -3.56 -0.89
N PHE A 260 7.69 -2.31 -0.97
CA PHE A 260 7.42 -1.43 0.15
C PHE A 260 5.92 -1.20 0.30
N ASP A 261 5.34 -1.68 1.39
CA ASP A 261 3.92 -1.47 1.71
C ASP A 261 3.72 -0.15 2.48
N ARG A 262 2.98 0.79 1.88
CA ARG A 262 2.51 2.03 2.50
C ARG A 262 1.00 2.20 2.33
N MET A 263 0.26 1.11 2.08
CA MET A 263 -1.19 1.15 1.92
C MET A 263 -1.87 1.36 3.28
N MET A 264 -2.96 2.13 3.30
CA MET A 264 -3.79 2.42 4.48
C MET A 264 -5.21 1.90 4.25
N GLU A 265 -5.98 1.69 5.32
CA GLU A 265 -7.38 1.27 5.21
C GLU A 265 -8.31 2.48 5.20
N ALA A 266 -9.23 2.56 4.23
CA ALA A 266 -10.28 3.57 4.20
C ALA A 266 -11.47 3.13 3.33
N PHE A 267 -12.66 3.65 3.62
CA PHE A 267 -13.82 3.49 2.74
C PHE A 267 -13.85 4.58 1.68
N GLY A 268 -14.65 4.39 0.62
CA GLY A 268 -14.73 5.32 -0.51
C GLY A 268 -14.27 4.73 -1.82
N ALA A 269 -13.97 3.42 -1.84
CA ALA A 269 -13.76 2.71 -3.08
C ALA A 269 -14.96 2.95 -4.02
N PRO A 270 -14.72 3.22 -5.32
CA PRO A 270 -15.78 3.57 -6.25
C PRO A 270 -16.74 2.40 -6.42
N GLN A 271 -18.04 2.70 -6.54
CA GLN A 271 -19.01 1.64 -6.80
C GLN A 271 -18.73 0.95 -8.13
N GLY A 272 -18.74 -0.39 -8.09
CA GLY A 272 -18.49 -1.22 -9.28
C GLY A 272 -17.02 -1.40 -9.63
N VAL A 273 -16.08 -0.87 -8.83
CA VAL A 273 -14.63 -1.06 -9.01
C VAL A 273 -14.11 -2.08 -8.00
N ALA A 274 -13.58 -3.20 -8.50
CA ALA A 274 -12.89 -4.21 -7.70
C ALA A 274 -11.42 -3.81 -7.49
N ILE A 275 -11.08 -3.32 -6.30
CA ILE A 275 -9.75 -2.74 -6.01
C ILE A 275 -8.62 -3.77 -6.14
N ASP A 276 -8.86 -5.03 -5.80
CA ASP A 276 -7.94 -6.14 -5.99
C ASP A 276 -7.67 -6.44 -7.47
N GLU A 277 -8.72 -6.46 -8.31
CA GLU A 277 -8.55 -6.63 -9.76
C GLU A 277 -7.78 -5.47 -10.38
N VAL A 278 -8.05 -4.23 -9.95
CA VAL A 278 -7.32 -3.05 -10.41
C VAL A 278 -5.86 -3.09 -9.95
N ALA A 279 -5.60 -3.49 -8.71
CA ALA A 279 -4.25 -3.65 -8.19
C ALA A 279 -3.46 -4.69 -9.00
N GLU A 280 -4.02 -5.88 -9.21
CA GLU A 280 -3.41 -6.93 -10.05
C GLU A 280 -3.17 -6.44 -11.48
N TYR A 281 -4.13 -5.71 -12.05
CA TYR A 281 -4.01 -5.10 -13.36
C TYR A 281 -2.84 -4.10 -13.44
N LEU A 282 -2.71 -3.20 -12.47
CA LEU A 282 -1.62 -2.22 -12.44
C LEU A 282 -0.26 -2.88 -12.18
N LEU A 283 -0.20 -3.84 -11.26
CA LEU A 283 1.03 -4.55 -10.89
C LEU A 283 1.65 -5.31 -12.07
N LYS A 284 0.84 -6.00 -12.88
CA LYS A 284 1.32 -6.69 -14.10
C LYS A 284 1.98 -5.78 -15.13
N ARG A 285 1.63 -4.48 -15.11
CA ARG A 285 2.17 -3.47 -16.03
C ARG A 285 3.38 -2.78 -15.40
N VAL A 286 3.21 -2.25 -14.19
CA VAL A 286 4.26 -1.53 -13.45
C VAL A 286 5.45 -2.43 -13.11
N GLY A 287 5.21 -3.72 -12.83
CA GLY A 287 6.24 -4.73 -12.58
C GLY A 287 7.20 -4.98 -13.75
N ARG A 288 6.78 -4.61 -14.96
CA ARG A 288 7.54 -4.75 -16.21
C ARG A 288 8.28 -3.47 -16.62
N MET A 289 8.31 -2.47 -15.75
CA MET A 289 8.93 -1.18 -16.00
C MET A 289 10.25 -1.04 -15.26
N ALA A 290 11.22 -0.37 -15.88
CA ALA A 290 12.42 0.08 -15.17
C ALA A 290 12.03 1.13 -14.11
N THR A 291 11.22 2.10 -14.54
CA THR A 291 10.54 3.08 -13.70
C THR A 291 9.13 3.32 -14.21
N GLY A 292 8.14 3.50 -13.33
CA GLY A 292 6.77 3.74 -13.75
C GLY A 292 5.79 3.91 -12.61
N LEU A 293 4.60 4.39 -12.93
CA LEU A 293 3.51 4.65 -12.02
C LEU A 293 2.22 4.11 -12.61
N GLY A 294 1.52 3.30 -11.84
CA GLY A 294 0.12 2.95 -12.03
C GLY A 294 -0.70 3.56 -10.91
N GLU A 295 -1.73 4.32 -11.25
CA GLU A 295 -2.57 5.02 -10.29
C GLU A 295 -4.04 4.78 -10.61
N LEU A 296 -4.81 4.46 -9.58
CA LEU A 296 -6.26 4.54 -9.54
C LEU A 296 -6.62 5.81 -8.77
N THR A 297 -7.45 6.67 -9.35
CA THR A 297 -8.08 7.82 -8.69
C THR A 297 -9.58 7.74 -8.94
N ASP A 298 -10.35 7.49 -7.88
CA ASP A 298 -11.73 7.06 -7.97
C ASP A 298 -11.87 5.91 -8.99
N ALA A 299 -12.62 6.10 -10.08
CA ALA A 299 -12.80 5.09 -11.12
C ALA A 299 -11.82 5.25 -12.31
N THR A 300 -10.85 6.15 -12.22
CA THR A 300 -9.94 6.47 -13.33
C THR A 300 -8.58 5.84 -13.10
N VAL A 301 -8.07 5.15 -14.11
CA VAL A 301 -6.74 4.55 -14.11
C VAL A 301 -5.81 5.33 -15.03
N SER A 302 -4.61 5.64 -14.54
CA SER A 302 -3.52 6.15 -15.34
C SER A 302 -2.27 5.28 -15.19
N ILE A 303 -1.52 5.13 -16.28
CA ILE A 303 -0.28 4.35 -16.31
C ILE A 303 0.76 5.13 -17.10
N SER A 304 1.96 5.26 -16.53
CA SER A 304 3.08 5.90 -17.22
C SER A 304 4.40 5.27 -16.81
N GLY A 305 5.39 5.29 -17.70
CA GLY A 305 6.72 4.79 -17.35
C GLY A 305 7.57 4.39 -18.54
N VAL A 306 8.69 3.76 -18.23
CA VAL A 306 9.63 3.19 -19.20
C VAL A 306 9.68 1.68 -18.98
N ALA A 307 9.37 0.90 -20.01
CA ALA A 307 9.50 -0.55 -19.96
C ALA A 307 10.94 -0.98 -19.64
N ASP A 308 11.10 -2.08 -18.91
CA ASP A 308 12.41 -2.59 -18.49
C ASP A 308 13.20 -3.16 -19.68
N THR A 309 12.51 -3.91 -20.53
CA THR A 309 13.08 -4.52 -21.74
C THR A 309 12.19 -4.27 -22.96
N PRO A 310 12.72 -4.42 -24.20
CA PRO A 310 11.89 -4.31 -25.41
C PRO A 310 10.78 -5.37 -25.44
N GLU A 311 11.03 -6.55 -24.89
CA GLU A 311 10.05 -7.63 -24.76
C GLU A 311 8.93 -7.23 -23.78
N ASP A 312 9.30 -6.62 -22.65
CA ASP A 312 8.32 -6.08 -21.71
C ASP A 312 7.49 -4.95 -22.31
N TYR A 313 8.10 -4.09 -23.14
CA TYR A 313 7.36 -3.05 -23.86
C TYR A 313 6.28 -3.65 -24.75
N ALA A 314 6.60 -4.70 -25.52
CA ALA A 314 5.64 -5.38 -26.38
C ALA A 314 4.50 -6.01 -25.57
N VAL A 315 4.83 -6.68 -24.45
CA VAL A 315 3.82 -7.28 -23.57
C VAL A 315 2.92 -6.21 -22.95
N ILE A 316 3.49 -5.10 -22.45
CA ILE A 316 2.73 -4.00 -21.86
C ILE A 316 1.77 -3.41 -22.91
N ALA A 317 2.24 -3.20 -24.14
CA ALA A 317 1.41 -2.68 -25.24
C ALA A 317 0.23 -3.60 -25.57
N GLU A 318 0.47 -4.92 -25.58
CA GLU A 318 -0.58 -5.93 -25.80
C GLU A 318 -1.62 -5.92 -24.67
N ILE A 319 -1.16 -5.94 -23.42
CA ILE A 319 -2.07 -6.03 -22.27
C ILE A 319 -2.80 -4.71 -22.00
N ILE A 320 -2.26 -3.53 -22.32
CA ILE A 320 -3.00 -2.27 -22.18
C ILE A 320 -4.22 -2.24 -23.12
N GLY A 321 -4.13 -2.88 -24.29
CA GLY A 321 -5.26 -3.06 -25.20
C GLY A 321 -6.24 -4.16 -24.76
N ALA A 322 -5.85 -5.02 -23.80
CA ALA A 322 -6.66 -6.11 -23.29
C ALA A 322 -7.43 -5.70 -22.02
N TYR A 323 -8.75 -5.96 -22.04
CA TYR A 323 -9.74 -5.84 -20.95
C TYR A 323 -9.34 -4.97 -19.74
N ALA A 324 -9.91 -3.77 -19.65
CA ALA A 324 -9.88 -2.98 -18.43
C ALA A 324 -10.75 -3.65 -17.34
N PRO A 325 -10.35 -3.61 -16.05
CA PRO A 325 -11.19 -4.09 -14.95
C PRO A 325 -12.59 -3.48 -14.98
N ALA A 326 -13.57 -4.19 -14.42
CA ALA A 326 -14.94 -3.67 -14.39
C ALA A 326 -14.98 -2.34 -13.62
N GLY A 327 -15.76 -1.38 -14.14
CA GLY A 327 -16.02 -0.10 -13.49
C GLY A 327 -14.91 0.95 -13.60
N VAL A 328 -13.76 0.66 -14.24
CA VAL A 328 -12.69 1.67 -14.42
C VAL A 328 -12.61 2.24 -15.84
N HIS A 329 -12.17 3.49 -15.93
CA HIS A 329 -11.83 4.18 -17.17
C HIS A 329 -10.32 4.41 -17.24
N ILE A 330 -9.67 3.92 -18.30
CA ILE A 330 -8.26 4.20 -18.55
C ILE A 330 -8.17 5.58 -19.21
N GLU A 331 -7.70 6.58 -18.46
CA GLU A 331 -7.54 7.95 -18.97
C GLU A 331 -6.25 8.08 -19.80
N ARG A 332 -5.16 7.50 -19.32
CA ARG A 332 -3.83 7.66 -19.92
C ARG A 332 -2.97 6.42 -19.77
N ALA A 333 -2.25 6.09 -20.85
CA ALA A 333 -1.33 4.97 -20.92
C ALA A 333 -0.06 5.39 -21.69
N ASP A 334 0.84 6.06 -20.99
CA ASP A 334 2.06 6.66 -21.56
C ASP A 334 3.27 5.78 -21.28
N ILE A 335 3.39 4.71 -22.05
CA ILE A 335 4.48 3.75 -21.90
C ILE A 335 5.54 4.02 -22.96
N LEU A 336 6.77 4.23 -22.50
CA LEU A 336 7.92 4.43 -23.36
C LEU A 336 8.71 3.12 -23.50
N PRO A 337 9.24 2.80 -24.70
CA PRO A 337 10.19 1.72 -24.85
C PRO A 337 11.50 2.02 -24.10
N PRO A 338 12.29 0.99 -23.74
CA PRO A 338 13.60 1.21 -23.14
C PRO A 338 14.53 1.94 -24.11
N GLU A 339 15.55 2.58 -23.58
CA GLU A 339 16.62 3.19 -24.37
C GLU A 339 17.70 2.16 -24.66
N ALA A 340 17.97 1.90 -25.94
CA ALA A 340 19.04 1.00 -26.35
C ALA A 340 20.35 1.77 -26.56
N ASN A 341 21.40 1.36 -25.84
CA ASN A 341 22.75 1.92 -25.98
C ASN A 341 23.81 0.81 -25.78
N PRO A 342 24.57 0.42 -26.83
CA PRO A 342 24.50 0.94 -28.19
C PRO A 342 23.24 0.49 -28.94
N TYR A 343 22.78 1.31 -29.89
CA TYR A 343 21.66 0.96 -30.75
C TYR A 343 22.11 -0.01 -31.84
N VAL A 344 21.55 -1.23 -31.86
CA VAL A 344 21.96 -2.29 -32.79
C VAL A 344 20.85 -2.66 -33.76
N TRP A 345 21.20 -3.02 -35.00
CA TRP A 345 20.27 -3.54 -35.99
C TRP A 345 21.01 -4.45 -36.97
N ALA A 346 20.36 -5.47 -37.53
CA ALA A 346 20.98 -6.29 -38.56
C ALA A 346 19.98 -6.96 -39.51
N ALA A 347 20.45 -7.24 -40.72
CA ALA A 347 19.80 -8.11 -41.67
C ALA A 347 20.76 -9.23 -42.11
N SER A 348 20.31 -10.47 -42.00
CA SER A 348 21.03 -11.65 -42.48
C SER A 348 20.24 -12.29 -43.61
N ARG A 349 20.91 -12.71 -44.69
CA ARG A 349 20.35 -13.45 -45.81
C ARG A 349 21.00 -14.83 -45.89
N SER A 350 20.18 -15.86 -46.07
CA SER A 350 20.59 -17.23 -46.36
C SER A 350 19.70 -17.82 -47.47
N GLU A 351 19.85 -19.12 -47.74
CA GLU A 351 18.94 -19.85 -48.64
C GLU A 351 17.50 -19.90 -48.10
N ASP A 352 17.34 -19.89 -46.77
CA ASP A 352 16.05 -19.98 -46.09
C ASP A 352 15.26 -18.66 -46.07
N GLY A 353 15.88 -17.54 -46.46
CA GLY A 353 15.24 -16.22 -46.49
C GLY A 353 16.08 -15.13 -45.85
N VAL A 354 15.40 -14.12 -45.30
CA VAL A 354 16.03 -12.96 -44.65
C VAL A 354 15.55 -12.83 -43.22
N VAL A 355 16.50 -12.74 -42.28
CA VAL A 355 16.24 -12.48 -40.86
C VAL A 355 16.57 -11.03 -40.56
N LEU A 356 15.59 -10.29 -40.05
CA LEU A 356 15.75 -8.93 -39.55
C LEU A 356 15.81 -8.97 -38.02
N ALA A 357 16.79 -8.33 -37.39
CA ALA A 357 16.98 -8.39 -35.95
C ALA A 357 17.51 -7.08 -35.37
N GLY A 358 17.37 -6.91 -34.05
CA GLY A 358 17.82 -5.72 -33.32
C GLY A 358 16.72 -4.70 -33.13
N HIS A 359 17.08 -3.44 -32.92
CA HIS A 359 16.18 -2.41 -32.46
C HIS A 359 15.60 -1.56 -33.60
N ILE A 360 14.33 -1.19 -33.42
CA ILE A 360 13.61 -0.25 -34.28
C ILE A 360 12.92 0.84 -33.45
N PRO A 361 12.73 2.06 -33.98
CA PRO A 361 12.19 3.17 -33.20
C PRO A 361 10.71 3.03 -32.83
N ASN A 362 9.92 2.40 -33.70
CA ASN A 362 8.47 2.23 -33.58
C ASN A 362 7.96 1.21 -34.61
N ASP A 363 6.71 0.78 -34.46
CA ASP A 363 6.10 -0.22 -35.35
C ASP A 363 5.86 0.28 -36.77
N ALA A 364 5.60 1.57 -36.99
CA ALA A 364 5.50 2.11 -38.34
C ALA A 364 6.81 1.89 -39.13
N MET A 365 7.96 2.02 -38.47
CA MET A 365 9.26 1.74 -39.06
C MET A 365 9.50 0.24 -39.29
N ARG A 366 8.92 -0.63 -38.44
CA ARG A 366 8.96 -2.10 -38.61
C ARG A 366 8.41 -2.48 -39.97
N ASP A 367 7.21 -1.99 -40.27
CA ASP A 367 6.47 -2.32 -41.49
C ASP A 367 7.21 -1.83 -42.73
N ASP A 368 7.75 -0.61 -42.68
CA ASP A 368 8.58 -0.04 -43.74
C ASP A 368 9.81 -0.92 -44.01
N ILE A 369 10.56 -1.31 -42.97
CA ILE A 369 11.77 -2.14 -43.11
C ILE A 369 11.43 -3.51 -43.69
N ILE A 370 10.36 -4.15 -43.23
CA ILE A 370 9.89 -5.44 -43.78
C ILE A 370 9.51 -5.29 -45.25
N ALA A 371 8.79 -4.23 -45.62
CA ALA A 371 8.39 -3.97 -47.01
C ALA A 371 9.62 -3.77 -47.91
N ILE A 372 10.61 -3.01 -47.44
CA ILE A 372 11.89 -2.81 -48.15
C ILE A 372 12.63 -4.14 -48.31
N ALA A 373 12.75 -4.92 -47.24
CA ALA A 373 13.45 -6.20 -47.27
C ALA A 373 12.80 -7.19 -48.25
N LYS A 374 11.46 -7.26 -48.28
CA LYS A 374 10.71 -8.06 -49.27
C LYS A 374 11.01 -7.63 -50.70
N ALA A 375 11.09 -6.32 -50.95
CA ALA A 375 11.33 -5.76 -52.27
C ALA A 375 12.78 -5.92 -52.75
N THR A 376 13.77 -5.82 -51.86
CA THR A 376 15.18 -5.85 -52.23
C THR A 376 15.81 -7.23 -52.12
N ALA A 377 15.44 -8.01 -51.10
CA ALA A 377 16.14 -9.24 -50.74
C ALA A 377 15.28 -10.52 -50.86
N GLY A 378 13.97 -10.41 -51.13
CA GLY A 378 13.10 -11.57 -51.37
C GLY A 378 12.44 -12.12 -50.10
N THR A 379 11.82 -13.29 -50.20
CA THR A 379 10.99 -13.92 -49.15
C THR A 379 11.40 -15.39 -48.95
N PRO A 380 11.19 -15.99 -47.76
CA PRO A 380 10.46 -15.45 -46.59
C PRO A 380 11.29 -14.43 -45.76
N ILE A 381 10.57 -13.58 -45.01
CA ILE A 381 11.17 -12.67 -44.04
C ILE A 381 10.83 -13.18 -42.64
N GLU A 382 11.84 -13.38 -41.82
CA GLU A 382 11.71 -13.59 -40.39
C GLU A 382 11.99 -12.28 -39.65
N ASP A 383 11.02 -11.78 -38.91
CA ASP A 383 11.14 -10.55 -38.11
C ASP A 383 11.44 -10.90 -36.64
N ARG A 384 12.65 -10.54 -36.20
CA ARG A 384 13.13 -10.61 -34.81
C ARG A 384 13.51 -9.22 -34.29
N MET A 385 12.93 -8.17 -34.85
CA MET A 385 13.18 -6.79 -34.40
C MET A 385 12.35 -6.45 -33.17
N SER A 386 12.87 -5.58 -32.29
CA SER A 386 12.19 -5.10 -31.09
C SER A 386 12.17 -3.58 -31.01
N VAL A 387 11.13 -3.01 -30.40
CA VAL A 387 10.98 -1.55 -30.32
C VAL A 387 11.83 -1.00 -29.18
N ALA A 388 12.74 -0.08 -29.50
CA ALA A 388 13.57 0.62 -28.53
C ALA A 388 13.88 2.07 -28.96
N ARG A 389 14.04 2.95 -27.97
CA ARG A 389 14.48 4.34 -28.17
C ARG A 389 16.01 4.40 -28.34
N GLY A 390 16.52 5.54 -28.81
CA GLY A 390 17.96 5.75 -29.01
C GLY A 390 18.45 5.59 -30.45
N ALA A 391 17.54 5.44 -31.42
CA ALA A 391 17.91 5.31 -32.83
C ALA A 391 18.69 6.54 -33.34
N PRO A 392 19.81 6.36 -34.06
CA PRO A 392 20.55 7.48 -34.64
C PRO A 392 19.72 8.24 -35.68
N ARG A 393 19.99 9.55 -35.81
CA ARG A 393 19.33 10.38 -36.84
C ARG A 393 19.66 9.85 -38.23
N GLY A 394 18.64 9.60 -39.05
CA GLY A 394 18.81 9.05 -40.40
C GLY A 394 18.76 7.52 -40.48
N PHE A 395 18.46 6.83 -39.38
CA PHE A 395 18.37 5.36 -39.27
C PHE A 395 17.71 4.67 -40.47
N ILE A 396 16.50 5.09 -40.87
CA ILE A 396 15.79 4.44 -41.99
C ILE A 396 16.52 4.56 -43.34
N GLY A 397 17.23 5.66 -43.57
CA GLY A 397 18.06 5.83 -44.76
C GLY A 397 19.25 4.88 -44.75
N ALA A 398 19.87 4.70 -43.58
CA ALA A 398 20.98 3.76 -43.40
C ALA A 398 20.52 2.30 -43.56
N VAL A 399 19.37 1.92 -42.99
CA VAL A 399 18.77 0.58 -43.16
C VAL A 399 18.40 0.32 -44.63
N LYS A 400 17.85 1.32 -45.35
CA LYS A 400 17.58 1.21 -46.80
C LYS A 400 18.86 0.93 -47.59
N ALA A 401 19.96 1.60 -47.26
CA ALA A 401 21.26 1.37 -47.89
C ALA A 401 21.77 -0.05 -47.59
N ALA A 402 21.69 -0.50 -46.32
CA ALA A 402 22.08 -1.83 -45.88
C ALA A 402 21.29 -2.95 -46.59
N LEU A 403 19.96 -2.82 -46.67
CA LEU A 403 19.10 -3.79 -47.37
C LEU A 403 19.32 -3.81 -48.89
N GLY A 404 19.84 -2.72 -49.47
CA GLY A 404 20.16 -2.63 -50.90
C GLY A 404 21.43 -3.41 -51.31
N VAL A 405 22.38 -3.59 -50.39
CA VAL A 405 23.60 -4.37 -50.66
C VAL A 405 23.45 -5.86 -50.32
N LEU A 406 22.47 -6.20 -49.47
CA LEU A 406 22.22 -7.57 -49.00
C LEU A 406 22.11 -8.63 -50.12
N PRO A 407 21.46 -8.38 -51.29
CA PRO A 407 21.38 -9.36 -52.38
C PRO A 407 22.72 -9.67 -53.04
N GLN A 408 23.71 -8.78 -52.92
CA GLN A 408 25.04 -8.95 -53.52
C GLN A 408 25.91 -9.93 -52.72
N LEU A 409 25.52 -10.23 -51.47
CA LEU A 409 26.29 -11.04 -50.53
C LEU A 409 26.04 -12.55 -50.69
N GLY A 410 24.98 -12.98 -51.38
CA GLY A 410 24.55 -14.38 -51.35
C GLY A 410 24.08 -14.76 -49.96
N THR A 411 24.88 -15.56 -49.23
CA THR A 411 24.74 -15.82 -47.79
C THR A 411 25.58 -14.81 -47.02
N GLY A 412 24.94 -13.85 -46.36
CA GLY A 412 25.66 -12.77 -45.70
C GLY A 412 24.83 -11.92 -44.76
N ARG A 413 25.51 -11.04 -44.04
CA ARG A 413 24.95 -10.21 -42.98
C ARG A 413 25.45 -8.79 -43.10
N VAL A 414 24.54 -7.85 -42.88
CA VAL A 414 24.84 -6.45 -42.65
C VAL A 414 24.36 -6.10 -41.24
N ALA A 415 25.26 -5.64 -40.39
CA ALA A 415 24.96 -5.30 -39.00
C ALA A 415 25.37 -3.85 -38.70
N MET A 416 24.63 -3.21 -37.80
CA MET A 416 24.84 -1.84 -37.32
C MET A 416 25.01 -1.86 -35.81
N THR A 417 26.01 -1.14 -35.33
CA THR A 417 26.20 -0.81 -33.90
C THR A 417 26.43 0.68 -33.77
N GLY A 418 25.51 1.39 -33.12
CA GLY A 418 25.50 2.85 -33.12
C GLY A 418 25.31 3.39 -34.54
N THR A 419 26.35 4.01 -35.09
CA THR A 419 26.37 4.56 -36.46
C THR A 419 27.28 3.78 -37.41
N THR A 420 27.90 2.70 -36.94
CA THR A 420 28.86 1.92 -37.71
C THR A 420 28.20 0.69 -38.29
N PHE A 421 28.39 0.46 -39.58
CA PHE A 421 27.94 -0.74 -40.28
C PHE A 421 29.10 -1.70 -40.59
N GLU A 422 28.83 -2.99 -40.49
CA GLU A 422 29.74 -4.07 -40.84
C GLU A 422 29.05 -5.05 -41.81
N VAL A 423 29.83 -5.54 -42.78
CA VAL A 423 29.37 -6.51 -43.79
C VAL A 423 30.17 -7.80 -43.65
N SER A 424 29.49 -8.93 -43.53
CA SER A 424 30.08 -10.27 -43.44
C SER A 424 29.32 -11.30 -44.29
N GLY A 425 29.94 -12.44 -44.58
CA GLY A 425 29.30 -13.53 -45.32
C GLY A 425 30.10 -14.83 -45.31
N GLU A 426 29.40 -15.95 -45.41
CA GLU A 426 30.00 -17.30 -45.49
C GLU A 426 30.47 -17.51 -46.93
N ASP A 427 31.75 -17.86 -47.10
CA ASP A 427 32.44 -18.00 -48.39
C ASP A 427 32.44 -16.76 -49.30
N LEU A 428 32.16 -15.57 -48.75
CA LEU A 428 32.22 -14.32 -49.52
C LEU A 428 33.70 -13.94 -49.80
N PRO A 429 34.16 -13.95 -51.07
CA PRO A 429 35.52 -13.53 -51.41
C PRO A 429 35.82 -12.11 -50.91
N GLU A 430 37.07 -11.89 -50.48
CA GLU A 430 37.51 -10.61 -49.90
C GLU A 430 37.22 -9.41 -50.82
N ASP A 431 37.45 -9.57 -52.12
CA ASP A 431 37.17 -8.57 -53.16
C ASP A 431 35.68 -8.22 -53.26
N LYS A 432 34.79 -9.22 -53.14
CA LYS A 432 33.34 -9.00 -53.14
C LYS A 432 32.85 -8.35 -51.84
N ARG A 433 33.46 -8.72 -50.71
CA ARG A 433 33.16 -8.14 -49.40
C ARG A 433 33.57 -6.67 -49.33
N GLU A 434 34.79 -6.34 -49.79
CA GLU A 434 35.24 -4.95 -49.92
C GLU A 434 34.36 -4.16 -50.90
N ALA A 435 33.98 -4.76 -52.03
CA ALA A 435 33.09 -4.11 -52.99
C ALA A 435 31.70 -3.82 -52.37
N ALA A 436 31.17 -4.74 -51.57
CA ALA A 436 29.91 -4.56 -50.86
C ALA A 436 30.00 -3.50 -49.75
N ALA A 437 31.08 -3.51 -48.96
CA ALA A 437 31.35 -2.49 -47.95
C ALA A 437 31.51 -1.10 -48.59
N ALA A 438 32.22 -0.99 -49.71
CA ALA A 438 32.35 0.25 -50.47
C ALA A 438 31.03 0.70 -51.12
N ALA A 439 30.20 -0.24 -51.56
CA ALA A 439 28.85 0.07 -52.04
C ALA A 439 27.97 0.61 -50.90
N LEU A 440 28.02 0.00 -49.72
CA LEU A 440 27.30 0.45 -48.54
C LEU A 440 27.76 1.84 -48.11
N ALA A 441 29.08 2.06 -47.95
CA ALA A 441 29.66 3.35 -47.57
C ALA A 441 29.23 4.50 -48.48
N ARG A 442 29.08 4.26 -49.79
CA ARG A 442 28.59 5.29 -50.75
C ARG A 442 27.09 5.57 -50.63
N ALA A 443 26.32 4.61 -50.14
CA ALA A 443 24.86 4.71 -50.00
C ALA A 443 24.42 5.19 -48.61
N LEU A 444 25.30 5.15 -47.60
CA LEU A 444 25.00 5.56 -46.23
C LEU A 444 24.75 7.08 -46.14
N PRO A 445 23.77 7.52 -45.33
CA PRO A 445 23.54 8.94 -45.07
C PRO A 445 24.63 9.55 -44.18
N PRO A 446 24.76 10.89 -44.13
CA PRO A 446 25.74 11.57 -43.29
C PRO A 446 25.63 11.15 -41.81
N GLY A 447 26.77 10.86 -41.18
CA GLY A 447 26.85 10.43 -39.78
C GLY A 447 26.83 8.92 -39.58
N PHE A 448 26.78 8.12 -40.66
CA PHE A 448 27.01 6.68 -40.63
C PHE A 448 28.24 6.32 -41.43
N ASP A 449 28.96 5.31 -40.96
CA ASP A 449 30.20 4.85 -41.59
C ASP A 449 30.20 3.32 -41.74
N SER A 450 30.89 2.82 -42.76
CA SER A 450 31.16 1.41 -42.98
C SER A 450 32.67 1.25 -43.19
N PRO A 451 33.44 0.76 -42.20
CA PRO A 451 34.88 0.58 -42.34
C PRO A 451 35.18 -0.39 -43.49
N LEU A 452 36.14 -0.04 -44.35
CA LEU A 452 36.57 -0.90 -45.46
C LEU A 452 37.40 -2.10 -44.97
N GLU A 453 37.97 -2.01 -43.77
CA GLU A 453 38.77 -3.07 -43.14
C GLU A 453 37.84 -4.13 -42.53
N THR A 454 37.22 -4.93 -43.39
CA THR A 454 36.39 -6.06 -42.95
C THR A 454 37.28 -7.18 -42.38
N ALA A 455 37.12 -7.53 -41.10
CA ALA A 455 37.85 -8.62 -40.47
C ALA A 455 37.57 -9.96 -41.20
N ALA A 456 38.61 -10.59 -41.76
CA ALA A 456 38.50 -11.97 -42.25
C ALA A 456 38.24 -12.90 -41.07
N ILE A 457 37.18 -13.71 -41.14
CA ILE A 457 36.90 -14.72 -40.11
C ILE A 457 37.63 -16.01 -40.54
N THR A 458 38.73 -16.34 -39.85
CA THR A 458 39.17 -17.74 -39.70
C THR A 458 38.02 -18.55 -39.09
N PRO A 459 37.83 -19.85 -39.40
CA PRO A 459 36.75 -20.65 -38.82
C PRO A 459 37.05 -20.91 -37.33
N THR A 460 36.75 -19.91 -36.52
CA THR A 460 36.44 -20.04 -35.11
C THR A 460 35.03 -19.50 -34.97
N SER A 461 34.15 -20.40 -34.57
CA SER A 461 32.78 -20.16 -34.12
C SER A 461 32.49 -18.72 -33.65
N SER A 462 31.30 -18.26 -34.06
CA SER A 462 30.52 -17.13 -33.53
C SER A 462 30.99 -15.71 -33.87
N ALA A 463 30.27 -15.10 -34.83
CA ALA A 463 29.88 -13.69 -34.75
C ALA A 463 29.44 -13.35 -33.32
N PRO A 464 29.56 -12.08 -32.86
CA PRO A 464 28.88 -11.66 -31.65
C PRO A 464 27.38 -11.79 -31.91
N ALA A 465 26.83 -12.93 -31.53
CA ALA A 465 25.44 -12.99 -31.14
C ALA A 465 25.28 -11.86 -30.12
N VAL A 466 24.21 -11.08 -30.26
CA VAL A 466 23.56 -10.58 -29.06
C VAL A 466 23.13 -11.85 -28.33
N GLN A 467 24.05 -12.39 -27.54
CA GLN A 467 23.74 -13.32 -26.49
C GLN A 467 22.87 -12.47 -25.55
N PRO A 468 21.60 -12.83 -25.30
CA PRO A 468 21.16 -12.68 -23.93
C PRO A 468 22.18 -13.50 -23.15
N ALA A 469 22.97 -12.85 -22.30
CA ALA A 469 23.92 -13.55 -21.44
C ALA A 469 23.23 -14.80 -20.90
N ASN A 470 23.72 -15.99 -21.27
CA ASN A 470 23.69 -17.23 -20.50
C ASN A 470 24.23 -18.39 -21.34
N ASP A 471 25.31 -18.98 -20.84
CA ASP A 471 25.96 -20.18 -21.34
C ASP A 471 24.94 -21.31 -21.58
N GLY A 472 24.96 -21.85 -22.80
CA GLY A 472 24.27 -23.10 -23.11
C GLY A 472 24.88 -24.22 -22.28
N LEU A 473 24.03 -25.00 -21.61
CA LEU A 473 24.43 -26.10 -20.74
C LEU A 473 25.01 -27.25 -21.57
N THR A 474 26.04 -27.92 -21.04
CA THR A 474 26.55 -29.18 -21.59
C THR A 474 25.49 -30.29 -21.47
N MET A 475 25.60 -31.36 -22.26
CA MET A 475 24.62 -32.46 -22.24
C MET A 475 24.40 -33.07 -20.83
N PRO A 476 25.44 -33.31 -20.00
CA PRO A 476 25.25 -33.76 -18.62
C PRO A 476 24.57 -32.71 -17.73
N GLU A 477 24.84 -31.43 -17.94
CA GLU A 477 24.18 -30.35 -17.19
C GLU A 477 22.71 -30.20 -17.60
N CYS A 478 22.38 -30.43 -18.86
CA CYS A 478 21.01 -30.47 -19.36
C CYS A 478 20.20 -31.57 -18.68
N GLU A 479 20.76 -32.77 -18.57
CA GLU A 479 20.15 -33.90 -17.87
C GLU A 479 19.98 -33.63 -16.36
N ALA A 480 21.00 -33.04 -15.72
CA ALA A 480 20.94 -32.67 -14.30
C ALA A 480 19.89 -31.58 -14.02
N ASN A 481 19.81 -30.54 -14.85
CA ASN A 481 18.81 -29.48 -14.68
C ASN A 481 17.40 -30.00 -14.98
N LEU A 482 17.22 -30.82 -16.02
CA LEU A 482 15.93 -31.43 -16.32
C LEU A 482 15.42 -32.30 -15.16
N SER A 483 16.26 -33.20 -14.65
CA SER A 483 15.91 -34.06 -13.52
C SER A 483 15.63 -33.27 -12.24
N SER A 484 16.33 -32.15 -12.00
CA SER A 484 16.05 -31.24 -10.89
C SER A 484 14.65 -30.62 -10.98
N VAL A 485 14.25 -30.12 -12.15
CA VAL A 485 12.93 -29.47 -12.33
C VAL A 485 11.79 -30.48 -12.25
N VAL A 486 11.97 -31.66 -12.82
CA VAL A 486 10.97 -32.73 -12.79
C VAL A 486 10.84 -33.35 -11.38
N SER A 487 11.90 -33.31 -10.56
CA SER A 487 11.84 -33.80 -9.18
C SER A 487 11.31 -32.77 -8.18
N SER A 488 11.41 -31.47 -8.49
CA SER A 488 10.91 -30.39 -7.64
C SER A 488 9.45 -30.02 -7.91
N GLY A 489 8.89 -30.40 -9.07
CA GLY A 489 7.53 -30.04 -9.49
C GLY A 489 6.75 -31.19 -10.16
N HIS A 490 5.42 -31.12 -10.11
CA HIS A 490 4.53 -32.12 -10.73
C HIS A 490 3.60 -31.47 -11.76
N ILE A 491 3.56 -32.02 -12.97
CA ILE A 491 2.64 -31.57 -14.03
C ILE A 491 1.30 -32.29 -13.84
N SER A 492 0.28 -31.52 -13.50
CA SER A 492 -1.08 -31.98 -13.22
C SER A 492 -2.05 -31.59 -14.33
N PHE A 493 -3.14 -32.34 -14.43
CA PHE A 493 -4.20 -32.11 -15.42
C PHE A 493 -5.57 -32.15 -14.76
N ALA A 494 -6.53 -31.48 -15.38
CA ALA A 494 -7.94 -31.58 -14.99
C ALA A 494 -8.43 -33.05 -15.03
N PRO A 495 -9.31 -33.48 -14.12
CA PRO A 495 -9.77 -34.87 -14.04
C PRO A 495 -10.32 -35.38 -15.38
N GLY A 496 -9.76 -36.50 -15.85
CA GLY A 496 -10.16 -37.15 -17.11
C GLY A 496 -9.88 -36.35 -18.38
N ARG A 497 -9.07 -35.28 -18.32
CA ARG A 497 -8.77 -34.41 -19.46
C ARG A 497 -7.25 -34.22 -19.65
N ALA A 498 -6.89 -33.71 -20.81
CA ALA A 498 -5.54 -33.27 -21.17
C ALA A 498 -5.32 -31.76 -20.95
N THR A 499 -6.27 -31.05 -20.34
CA THR A 499 -6.11 -29.65 -19.93
C THR A 499 -5.13 -29.58 -18.75
N ILE A 500 -4.00 -28.91 -18.96
CA ILE A 500 -2.97 -28.66 -17.93
C ILE A 500 -3.57 -27.77 -16.84
N SER A 501 -3.30 -28.09 -15.57
CA SER A 501 -3.73 -27.27 -14.43
C SER A 501 -2.83 -26.04 -14.24
N ASP A 502 -3.39 -24.92 -13.77
CA ASP A 502 -2.68 -23.64 -13.65
C ASP A 502 -1.36 -23.73 -12.83
N ASP A 503 -1.36 -24.52 -11.75
CA ASP A 503 -0.19 -24.74 -10.89
C ASP A 503 0.99 -25.42 -11.62
N SER A 504 0.74 -26.04 -12.78
CA SER A 504 1.77 -26.74 -13.57
C SER A 504 2.52 -25.80 -14.52
N PHE A 505 1.99 -24.60 -14.81
CA PHE A 505 2.63 -23.68 -15.76
C PHE A 505 3.98 -23.17 -15.27
N ALA A 506 4.15 -22.96 -13.95
CA ALA A 506 5.45 -22.56 -13.39
C ALA A 506 6.55 -23.62 -13.64
N VAL A 507 6.21 -24.90 -13.47
CA VAL A 507 7.12 -26.03 -13.74
C VAL A 507 7.40 -26.14 -15.24
N LEU A 508 6.39 -25.98 -16.09
CA LEU A 508 6.53 -26.01 -17.54
C LEU A 508 7.37 -24.84 -18.08
N ASP A 509 7.25 -23.65 -17.50
CA ASP A 509 8.08 -22.48 -17.83
C ASP A 509 9.53 -22.67 -17.42
N GLU A 510 9.76 -23.34 -16.29
CA GLU A 510 11.11 -23.74 -15.87
C GLU A 510 11.71 -24.78 -16.81
N LEU A 511 10.94 -25.79 -17.22
CA LEU A 511 11.34 -26.77 -18.24
C LEU A 511 11.66 -26.10 -19.58
N ALA A 512 10.83 -25.15 -20.02
CA ALA A 512 11.09 -24.37 -21.24
C ALA A 512 12.39 -23.56 -21.14
N ARG A 513 12.69 -22.96 -19.97
CA ARG A 513 13.99 -22.31 -19.70
C ARG A 513 15.16 -23.29 -19.82
N VAL A 514 15.04 -24.49 -19.25
CA VAL A 514 16.08 -25.54 -19.36
C VAL A 514 16.26 -25.96 -20.83
N PHE A 515 15.18 -26.22 -21.57
CA PHE A 515 15.25 -26.66 -22.96
C PHE A 515 15.82 -25.62 -23.92
N ARG A 516 15.60 -24.32 -23.65
CA ARG A 516 16.25 -23.22 -24.39
C ARG A 516 17.75 -23.13 -24.12
N ARG A 517 18.20 -23.47 -22.91
CA ARG A 517 19.62 -23.54 -22.56
C ARG A 517 20.32 -24.82 -23.05
N CYS A 518 19.56 -25.76 -23.61
CA CYS A 518 20.06 -27.06 -24.08
C CYS A 518 19.87 -27.27 -25.58
N PRO A 519 20.29 -26.34 -26.47
CA PRO A 519 19.85 -26.30 -27.87
C PRO A 519 20.17 -27.55 -28.69
N ALA A 520 21.23 -28.30 -28.32
CA ALA A 520 21.64 -29.53 -29.02
C ALA A 520 20.87 -30.80 -28.58
N ALA A 521 20.08 -30.72 -27.50
CA ALA A 521 19.36 -31.88 -26.95
C ALA A 521 17.98 -32.05 -27.58
N ARG A 522 17.61 -33.31 -27.85
CA ARG A 522 16.24 -33.73 -28.21
C ARG A 522 15.63 -34.47 -27.03
N PHE A 523 14.33 -34.31 -26.82
CA PHE A 523 13.62 -34.86 -25.66
C PHE A 523 12.35 -35.58 -26.09
N GLU A 524 12.03 -36.65 -25.37
CA GLU A 524 10.71 -37.27 -25.40
C GLU A 524 9.89 -36.80 -24.19
N VAL A 525 8.63 -36.46 -24.40
CA VAL A 525 7.60 -36.17 -23.39
C VAL A 525 6.73 -37.43 -23.27
N GLY A 526 6.95 -38.20 -22.20
CA GLY A 526 6.24 -39.44 -21.91
C GLY A 526 5.03 -39.20 -21.01
N GLY A 527 3.83 -39.52 -21.49
CA GLY A 527 2.61 -39.46 -20.69
C GLY A 527 2.26 -40.82 -20.08
N HIS A 528 1.89 -40.86 -18.79
CA HIS A 528 1.46 -42.08 -18.11
C HIS A 528 0.15 -41.87 -17.33
N THR A 529 -0.67 -42.91 -17.23
CA THR A 529 -1.91 -42.95 -16.42
C THR A 529 -1.82 -43.97 -15.31
N ASP A 530 -2.78 -43.93 -14.38
CA ASP A 530 -3.03 -45.04 -13.46
C ASP A 530 -3.83 -46.15 -14.16
N SER A 531 -4.17 -47.21 -13.42
CA SER A 531 -4.92 -48.35 -13.94
C SER A 531 -6.44 -48.16 -13.95
N ASP A 532 -6.94 -46.93 -13.73
CA ASP A 532 -8.38 -46.67 -13.70
C ASP A 532 -8.88 -46.34 -15.12
N GLY A 533 -9.77 -47.18 -15.65
CA GLY A 533 -10.31 -47.04 -17.00
C GLY A 533 -9.98 -48.24 -17.87
N SER A 534 -10.31 -48.15 -19.17
CA SER A 534 -9.88 -49.13 -20.17
C SER A 534 -8.50 -48.77 -20.70
N ALA A 535 -7.68 -49.78 -21.01
CA ALA A 535 -6.33 -49.59 -21.56
C ALA A 535 -6.31 -48.64 -22.78
N GLU A 536 -7.30 -48.72 -23.67
CA GLU A 536 -7.40 -47.84 -24.85
C GLU A 536 -7.67 -46.37 -24.48
N ALA A 537 -8.46 -46.13 -23.42
CA ALA A 537 -8.77 -44.78 -22.96
C ALA A 537 -7.58 -44.17 -22.23
N ASN A 538 -6.87 -44.99 -21.45
CA ASN A 538 -5.63 -44.64 -20.77
C ASN A 538 -4.52 -44.33 -21.78
N GLN A 539 -4.40 -45.12 -22.84
CA GLN A 539 -3.49 -44.85 -23.94
C GLN A 539 -3.78 -43.50 -24.61
N SER A 540 -5.03 -43.26 -25.04
CA SER A 540 -5.42 -41.98 -25.67
C SER A 540 -5.17 -40.79 -24.75
N LEU A 541 -5.59 -40.88 -23.48
CA LEU A 541 -5.44 -39.79 -22.51
C LEU A 541 -3.98 -39.46 -22.22
N SER A 542 -3.12 -40.48 -22.13
CA SER A 542 -1.69 -40.30 -21.92
C SER A 542 -1.01 -39.59 -23.11
N GLU A 543 -1.41 -39.94 -24.33
CA GLU A 543 -0.93 -39.34 -25.58
C GLU A 543 -1.40 -37.87 -25.68
N ASP A 544 -2.67 -37.60 -25.42
CA ASP A 544 -3.22 -36.23 -25.45
C ASP A 544 -2.52 -35.31 -24.43
N ARG A 545 -2.21 -35.84 -23.24
CA ARG A 545 -1.47 -35.12 -22.19
C ARG A 545 -0.02 -34.83 -22.59
N ALA A 546 0.67 -35.81 -23.16
CA ALA A 546 2.03 -35.62 -23.68
C ALA A 546 2.05 -34.58 -24.80
N ASN A 547 1.06 -34.60 -25.70
CA ASN A 547 0.89 -33.60 -26.75
C ASN A 547 0.59 -32.21 -26.19
N ALA A 548 -0.30 -32.08 -25.20
CA ALA A 548 -0.60 -30.79 -24.56
C ALA A 548 0.64 -30.15 -23.91
N VAL A 549 1.48 -30.96 -23.26
CA VAL A 549 2.76 -30.50 -22.69
C VAL A 549 3.75 -30.10 -23.78
N ARG A 550 3.88 -30.90 -24.85
CA ARG A 550 4.71 -30.55 -26.01
C ARG A 550 4.27 -29.22 -26.60
N ASP A 551 2.98 -29.04 -26.86
CA ASP A 551 2.45 -27.86 -27.52
C ASP A 551 2.63 -26.60 -26.66
N TYR A 552 2.51 -26.73 -25.33
CA TYR A 552 2.88 -25.67 -24.39
C TYR A 552 4.36 -25.28 -24.52
N LEU A 553 5.26 -26.27 -24.51
CA LEU A 553 6.71 -26.02 -24.61
C LEU A 553 7.10 -25.41 -25.96
N VAL A 554 6.40 -25.80 -27.05
CA VAL A 554 6.57 -25.19 -28.37
C VAL A 554 6.12 -23.73 -28.36
N ALA A 555 4.95 -23.42 -27.77
CA ALA A 555 4.48 -22.06 -27.60
C ALA A 555 5.43 -21.22 -26.73
N ALA A 556 6.10 -21.83 -25.75
CA ALA A 556 7.12 -21.22 -24.90
C ALA A 556 8.49 -21.05 -25.59
N GLY A 557 8.60 -21.40 -26.88
CA GLY A 557 9.79 -21.16 -27.72
C GLY A 557 10.77 -22.33 -27.82
N VAL A 558 10.37 -23.56 -27.49
CA VAL A 558 11.18 -24.77 -27.74
C VAL A 558 10.89 -25.28 -29.16
N SER A 559 11.92 -25.57 -29.96
CA SER A 559 11.70 -26.06 -31.33
C SER A 559 10.91 -27.39 -31.34
N PRO A 560 9.84 -27.51 -32.14
CA PRO A 560 9.01 -28.72 -32.20
C PRO A 560 9.78 -29.97 -32.67
N GLU A 561 10.81 -29.80 -33.51
CA GLU A 561 11.65 -30.90 -34.01
C GLU A 561 12.48 -31.59 -32.90
N ARG A 562 12.64 -30.89 -31.77
CA ARG A 562 13.38 -31.33 -30.60
C ARG A 562 12.51 -32.03 -29.56
N LEU A 563 11.19 -32.06 -29.75
CA LEU A 563 10.25 -32.66 -28.80
C LEU A 563 9.44 -33.77 -29.49
N VAL A 564 9.49 -34.97 -28.93
CA VAL A 564 8.64 -36.09 -29.33
C VAL A 564 7.65 -36.35 -28.21
N ALA A 565 6.34 -36.31 -28.47
CA ALA A 565 5.34 -36.71 -27.50
C ALA A 565 5.01 -38.20 -27.67
N ARG A 566 4.85 -38.92 -26.57
CA ARG A 566 4.44 -40.32 -26.58
C ARG A 566 3.61 -40.65 -25.33
N GLY A 567 2.44 -41.24 -25.52
CA GLY A 567 1.62 -41.82 -24.48
C GLY A 567 2.01 -43.29 -24.22
N TYR A 568 2.09 -43.68 -22.96
CA TYR A 568 2.38 -45.04 -22.52
C TYR A 568 1.19 -45.70 -21.79
N GLY A 569 0.07 -44.99 -21.66
CA GLY A 569 -1.10 -45.45 -20.92
C GLY A 569 -0.74 -45.92 -19.51
N GLU A 570 -1.28 -47.08 -19.13
CA GLU A 570 -1.05 -47.73 -17.84
C GLU A 570 0.06 -48.81 -17.88
N GLU A 571 0.72 -49.00 -19.02
CA GLU A 571 1.62 -50.15 -19.26
C GLU A 571 2.96 -50.05 -18.52
N GLN A 572 3.32 -48.86 -18.04
CA GLN A 572 4.60 -48.59 -17.37
C GLN A 572 4.40 -47.95 -15.98
N PRO A 573 3.84 -48.69 -15.00
CA PRO A 573 3.68 -48.20 -13.63
C PRO A 573 5.03 -48.16 -12.90
N ILE A 574 5.30 -47.07 -12.19
CA ILE A 574 6.51 -46.94 -11.34
C ILE A 574 6.28 -47.46 -9.92
N VAL A 575 5.02 -47.59 -9.51
CA VAL A 575 4.58 -48.16 -8.22
C VAL A 575 3.27 -48.92 -8.41
N SER A 576 2.88 -49.77 -7.45
CA SER A 576 1.60 -50.47 -7.53
C SER A 576 0.41 -49.50 -7.59
N ASN A 577 -0.59 -49.81 -8.43
CA ASN A 577 -1.86 -49.08 -8.52
C ASN A 577 -2.88 -49.46 -7.42
N ASP A 578 -2.50 -50.30 -6.45
CA ASP A 578 -3.42 -50.78 -5.40
C ASP A 578 -3.84 -49.69 -4.39
N THR A 579 -3.09 -48.58 -4.33
CA THR A 579 -3.34 -47.47 -3.39
C THR A 579 -3.59 -46.16 -4.13
N PRO A 580 -4.40 -45.24 -3.58
CA PRO A 580 -4.61 -43.91 -4.16
C PRO A 580 -3.30 -43.14 -4.38
N ASP A 581 -2.36 -43.23 -3.44
CA ASP A 581 -1.04 -42.59 -3.54
C ASP A 581 -0.20 -43.21 -4.67
N GLY A 582 -0.29 -44.54 -4.84
CA GLY A 582 0.35 -45.24 -5.95
C GLY A 582 -0.18 -44.81 -7.31
N LYS A 583 -1.52 -44.70 -7.43
CA LYS A 583 -2.18 -44.18 -8.64
C LYS A 583 -1.78 -42.75 -8.95
N ALA A 584 -1.76 -41.87 -7.95
CA ALA A 584 -1.33 -40.49 -8.13
C ALA A 584 0.11 -40.38 -8.66
N ARG A 585 1.02 -41.24 -8.20
CA ARG A 585 2.40 -41.30 -8.69
C ARG A 585 2.52 -41.85 -10.11
N ASN A 586 1.63 -42.75 -10.52
CA ASN A 586 1.63 -43.30 -11.88
C ASN A 586 1.06 -42.31 -12.91
N ARG A 587 0.17 -41.40 -12.51
CA ARG A 587 -0.30 -40.27 -13.33
C ARG A 587 0.76 -39.17 -13.44
N ARG A 588 1.70 -39.31 -14.37
CA ARG A 588 2.86 -38.42 -14.47
C ARG A 588 3.25 -38.11 -15.91
N ILE A 589 4.05 -37.06 -16.05
CA ILE A 589 4.78 -36.73 -17.27
C ILE A 589 6.26 -36.96 -17.00
N GLU A 590 6.91 -37.71 -17.88
CA GLU A 590 8.34 -37.93 -17.87
C GLU A 590 9.00 -37.23 -19.04
N PHE A 591 10.27 -36.88 -18.86
CA PHE A 591 11.10 -36.34 -19.91
C PHE A 591 12.36 -37.19 -20.03
N SER A 592 12.63 -37.69 -21.23
CA SER A 592 13.86 -38.46 -21.50
C SER A 592 14.66 -37.82 -22.62
N LEU A 593 15.99 -37.94 -22.52
CA LEU A 593 16.91 -37.40 -23.51
C LEU A 593 17.03 -38.40 -24.67
N LEU A 594 16.78 -37.94 -25.90
CA LEU A 594 16.99 -38.74 -27.10
C LEU A 594 18.43 -38.51 -27.58
N ALA A 595 19.28 -39.53 -27.47
CA ALA A 595 20.67 -39.46 -27.96
C ALA A 595 20.70 -39.20 -29.47
N GLY A 596 21.47 -38.19 -29.89
CA GLY A 596 21.69 -37.88 -31.31
C GLY A 596 22.46 -38.99 -32.01
N GLY A 597 21.99 -39.39 -33.18
CA GLY A 597 22.73 -40.24 -34.12
C GLY A 597 23.69 -39.44 -34.99
#